data_AF-A0A7S2WRF0-F1
#
_entry.id   AF-A0A7S2WRF0-F1
#
_cell.length_a   1.000
_cell.length_b   1.000
_cell.length_c   1.000
_cell.angle_alpha   90.00
_cell.angle_beta   90.00
_cell.angle_gamma   90.00
#
_symmetry.space_group_name_H-M   'P 1'
#
loop_
_entity.id
_entity.type
_entity.pdbx_description
1 polymer ?
#
loop_
_entity_poly.entity_id
_entity_poly.type
_entity_poly.pdbx_seq_one_letter_code
_entity_poly.pdbx_strand_id
1 'polypeptide(L)'
;AGICATLAEDYGHWQHGLPDLIFWKHPATAVEAQEHTSPVPTEEDVCSSSTNAEVLLVEVKGPGDSLSIQQTLWIERLIGLGVNVAVCYVNPPTSTPENGLERQQGGGGKAARR
;
A
#
# COMPACT_ATOMS: atom_id res chain seq x y z
N ALA A 1 -15.99 -15.04 -5.57
CA ALA A 1 -15.60 -16.39 -6.05
C ALA A 1 -14.34 -16.40 -6.96
N GLY A 2 -13.97 -15.30 -7.64
CA GLY A 2 -12.94 -15.32 -8.69
C GLY A 2 -11.53 -15.77 -8.28
N ILE A 3 -11.04 -15.41 -7.09
CA ILE A 3 -9.71 -15.84 -6.61
C ILE A 3 -9.68 -17.36 -6.40
N CYS A 4 -10.67 -17.91 -5.69
CA CYS A 4 -10.75 -19.35 -5.45
C CYS A 4 -10.89 -20.14 -6.76
N ALA A 5 -11.69 -19.63 -7.72
CA ALA A 5 -11.82 -20.27 -9.03
C ALA A 5 -10.47 -20.31 -9.76
N THR A 6 -9.74 -19.20 -9.79
CA THR A 6 -8.40 -19.12 -10.43
C THR A 6 -7.41 -20.11 -9.80
N LEU A 7 -7.39 -20.20 -8.47
CA LEU A 7 -6.56 -21.18 -7.75
C LEU A 7 -6.99 -22.63 -7.98
N ALA A 8 -8.28 -22.90 -8.07
CA ALA A 8 -8.82 -24.24 -8.30
C ALA A 8 -8.58 -24.73 -9.73
N GLU A 9 -8.60 -23.82 -10.71
CA GLU A 9 -8.34 -24.12 -12.12
C GLU A 9 -6.88 -24.53 -12.35
N ASP A 10 -5.91 -23.82 -11.75
CA ASP A 10 -4.49 -24.11 -11.90
C ASP A 10 -3.63 -23.64 -10.71
N TYR A 11 -3.68 -24.39 -9.62
CA TYR A 11 -2.94 -24.06 -8.42
C TYR A 11 -1.41 -23.98 -8.64
N GLY A 12 -0.85 -24.83 -9.51
CA GLY A 12 0.59 -24.92 -9.70
C GLY A 12 1.21 -23.60 -10.17
N HIS A 13 0.54 -22.92 -11.09
CA HIS A 13 0.97 -21.62 -11.60
C HIS A 13 0.48 -20.46 -10.73
N TRP A 14 -0.71 -20.54 -10.13
CA TRP A 14 -1.30 -19.42 -9.37
C TRP A 14 -0.94 -19.39 -7.88
N GLN A 15 -0.32 -20.42 -7.31
CA GLN A 15 0.00 -20.48 -5.86
C GLN A 15 0.93 -19.38 -5.34
N HIS A 16 1.57 -18.60 -6.22
CA HIS A 16 2.50 -17.53 -5.84
C HIS A 16 2.23 -16.25 -6.65
N GLY A 17 2.78 -15.12 -6.20
CA GLY A 17 2.65 -13.82 -6.87
C GLY A 17 1.38 -13.04 -6.55
N LEU A 18 0.57 -13.47 -5.57
CA LEU A 18 -0.54 -12.67 -5.05
C LEU A 18 0.03 -11.41 -4.35
N PRO A 19 -0.65 -10.24 -4.41
CA PRO A 19 -0.19 -9.02 -3.75
C PRO A 19 0.08 -9.19 -2.24
N ASP A 20 1.12 -8.52 -1.75
CA ASP A 20 1.63 -8.65 -0.38
C ASP A 20 0.63 -8.26 0.73
N LEU A 21 -0.13 -7.18 0.52
CA LEU A 21 -0.96 -6.55 1.54
C LEU A 21 -2.43 -6.48 1.11
N ILE A 22 -3.32 -6.52 2.11
CA ILE A 22 -4.74 -6.25 1.96
C ILE A 22 -5.12 -5.16 2.96
N PHE A 23 -5.64 -4.04 2.45
CA PHE A 23 -6.25 -3.00 3.26
C PHE A 23 -7.77 -3.13 3.17
N TRP A 24 -8.46 -2.99 4.30
CA TRP A 24 -9.90 -2.78 4.32
C TRP A 24 -10.23 -1.50 5.07
N LYS A 25 -11.15 -0.72 4.53
CA LYS A 25 -11.73 0.43 5.21
C LYS A 25 -13.01 -0.03 5.87
N HIS A 26 -13.03 0.03 7.20
CA HIS A 26 -14.26 -0.25 7.93
C HIS A 26 -15.27 0.83 7.58
N PRO A 27 -16.53 0.48 7.27
CA PRO A 27 -17.56 1.49 7.16
C PRO A 27 -17.61 2.26 8.47
N ALA A 28 -17.49 3.58 8.40
CA ALA A 28 -17.67 4.41 9.57
C ALA A 28 -19.09 4.14 10.08
N THR A 29 -19.21 3.50 11.26
CA THR A 29 -20.48 3.47 11.97
C THR A 29 -20.85 4.91 12.23
N ALA A 30 -21.91 5.39 11.58
CA ALA A 30 -22.44 6.73 11.76
C ALA A 30 -23.07 6.87 13.16
N VAL A 31 -22.25 6.79 14.21
CA VAL A 31 -22.66 6.94 15.61
C VAL A 31 -21.56 7.65 16.43
N GLU A 32 -20.74 8.51 15.84
CA GLU A 32 -19.82 9.35 16.62
C GLU A 32 -19.69 10.75 16.02
N ALA A 33 -20.81 11.49 16.01
CA ALA A 33 -20.80 12.95 15.91
C ALA A 33 -22.12 13.55 16.42
N GLN A 34 -22.57 13.21 17.63
CA GLN A 34 -23.54 14.02 18.36
C GLN A 34 -23.53 13.67 19.86
N GLU A 35 -22.56 14.24 20.59
CA GLU A 35 -22.85 14.61 21.98
C GLU A 35 -23.89 15.74 21.96
N HIS A 36 -24.89 15.62 22.84
CA HIS A 36 -25.97 16.58 23.09
C HIS A 36 -27.04 16.74 21.98
N THR A 37 -28.07 15.89 22.00
CA THR A 37 -29.45 16.18 22.46
C THR A 37 -30.29 14.92 22.22
N SER A 38 -30.96 14.38 23.23
CA SER A 38 -31.81 13.18 23.08
C SER A 38 -32.91 13.36 22.03
N PRO A 39 -33.02 12.48 21.01
CA PRO A 39 -34.28 12.16 20.38
C PRO A 39 -34.70 10.76 20.83
N VAL A 40 -35.96 10.64 21.24
CA VAL A 40 -36.62 9.36 21.48
C VAL A 40 -36.50 8.48 20.23
N PRO A 41 -35.97 7.25 20.31
CA PRO A 41 -35.95 6.36 19.16
C PRO A 41 -37.37 5.79 18.96
N THR A 42 -38.04 6.24 17.90
CA THR A 42 -39.18 5.51 17.32
C THR A 42 -38.62 4.44 16.39
N GLU A 43 -39.04 3.20 16.62
CA GLU A 43 -38.51 1.91 16.13
C GLU A 43 -38.55 1.64 14.61
N GLU A 44 -38.62 2.66 13.73
CA GLU A 44 -39.03 2.43 12.33
C GLU A 44 -38.07 2.88 11.21
N ASP A 45 -36.85 3.37 11.49
CA ASP A 45 -35.98 3.80 10.36
C ASP A 45 -34.46 3.69 10.59
N VAL A 46 -33.98 2.54 11.08
CA VAL A 46 -32.57 2.16 10.88
C VAL A 46 -32.50 1.31 9.61
N CYS A 47 -32.59 1.99 8.47
CA CYS A 47 -32.14 1.44 7.20
C CYS A 47 -30.68 1.02 7.40
N SER A 48 -30.49 -0.28 7.55
CA SER A 48 -29.20 -0.97 7.61
C SER A 48 -28.54 -0.82 6.24
N SER A 49 -28.10 0.41 5.91
CA SER A 49 -27.23 0.67 4.78
C SER A 49 -25.93 -0.06 5.09
N SER A 50 -25.90 -1.31 4.65
CA SER A 50 -24.74 -2.18 4.69
C SER A 50 -23.72 -1.54 3.76
N THR A 51 -22.97 -0.60 4.32
CA THR A 51 -21.87 0.05 3.63
C THR A 51 -20.82 -1.04 3.48
N ASN A 52 -20.76 -1.58 2.26
CA ASN A 52 -19.83 -2.65 1.92
C ASN A 52 -18.42 -2.16 2.23
N ALA A 53 -17.61 -2.97 2.93
CA ALA A 53 -16.24 -2.57 3.25
C ALA A 53 -15.44 -2.37 1.96
N GLU A 54 -14.79 -1.22 1.82
CA GLU A 54 -13.89 -0.96 0.69
C GLU A 54 -12.58 -1.73 0.93
N VAL A 55 -12.13 -2.50 -0.05
CA VAL A 55 -10.89 -3.29 0.03
C VAL A 55 -9.91 -2.85 -1.05
N LEU A 56 -8.62 -2.84 -0.73
CA LEU A 56 -7.51 -2.56 -1.64
C LEU A 56 -6.40 -3.61 -1.43
N LEU A 57 -6.03 -4.33 -2.49
CA LEU A 57 -4.85 -5.21 -2.49
C LEU A 57 -3.63 -4.40 -2.94
N VAL A 58 -2.49 -4.59 -2.29
CA VAL A 58 -1.27 -3.80 -2.57
C VAL A 58 -0.07 -4.71 -2.69
N GLU A 59 0.63 -4.60 -3.82
CA GLU A 59 1.96 -5.18 -4.03
C GLU A 59 3.02 -4.13 -3.68
N VAL A 60 4.00 -4.46 -2.85
CA VAL A 60 5.02 -3.53 -2.38
C VAL A 60 6.34 -3.79 -3.10
N LYS A 61 6.96 -2.73 -3.62
CA LYS A 61 8.25 -2.81 -4.30
C LYS A 61 9.27 -1.90 -3.64
N GLY A 62 10.39 -2.49 -3.24
CA GLY A 62 11.53 -1.77 -2.70
C GLY A 62 12.33 -1.01 -3.77
N PRO A 63 13.35 -0.24 -3.37
CA PRO A 63 14.23 0.45 -4.31
C PRO A 63 14.92 -0.52 -5.28
N GLY A 64 14.71 -0.33 -6.58
CA GLY A 64 15.26 -1.19 -7.63
C GLY A 64 14.55 -2.52 -7.83
N ASP A 65 13.47 -2.80 -7.08
CA ASP A 65 12.64 -3.98 -7.28
C ASP A 65 11.60 -3.74 -8.40
N SER A 66 11.24 -4.81 -9.09
CA SER A 66 10.29 -4.80 -10.21
C SER A 66 9.25 -5.91 -10.05
N LEU A 67 8.10 -5.74 -10.69
CA LEU A 67 7.08 -6.78 -10.72
C LEU A 67 7.61 -8.01 -11.48
N SER A 68 7.51 -9.17 -10.85
CA SER A 68 7.67 -10.43 -11.55
C SER A 68 6.48 -10.66 -12.50
N ILE A 69 6.68 -11.49 -13.53
CA ILE A 69 5.62 -11.84 -14.48
C ILE A 69 4.40 -12.41 -13.75
N GLN A 70 4.62 -13.28 -12.75
CA GLN A 70 3.52 -13.88 -12.00
C GLN A 70 2.71 -12.84 -11.21
N GLN A 71 3.38 -11.84 -10.62
CA GLN A 71 2.71 -10.74 -9.94
C GLN A 71 1.90 -9.88 -10.90
N THR A 72 2.45 -9.58 -12.09
CA THR A 72 1.70 -8.88 -13.15
C THR A 72 0.44 -9.65 -13.53
N LEU A 73 0.53 -10.97 -13.74
CA LEU A 73 -0.62 -11.81 -14.07
C LEU A 73 -1.69 -11.80 -12.97
N TRP A 74 -1.29 -11.85 -11.70
CA TRP A 74 -2.22 -11.72 -10.57
C TRP A 74 -2.89 -10.36 -10.51
N ILE A 75 -2.14 -9.28 -10.70
CA ILE A 75 -2.67 -7.91 -10.72
C ILE A 75 -3.70 -7.77 -11.85
N GLU A 76 -3.37 -8.21 -13.07
CA GLU A 76 -4.31 -8.18 -14.21
C GLU A 76 -5.57 -9.01 -13.93
N ARG A 77 -5.42 -10.21 -13.35
CA ARG A 77 -6.54 -11.07 -12.99
C ARG A 77 -7.45 -10.43 -11.95
N LEU A 78 -6.88 -9.81 -10.91
CA LEU A 78 -7.62 -9.13 -9.85
C LEU A 78 -8.36 -7.89 -10.37
N ILE A 79 -7.72 -7.09 -11.23
CA ILE A 79 -8.37 -5.96 -11.92
C ILE A 79 -9.54 -6.47 -12.79
N GLY A 80 -9.35 -7.57 -13.53
CA GLY A 80 -10.40 -8.20 -14.33
C GLY A 80 -11.58 -8.74 -13.50
N LEU A 81 -11.37 -9.02 -12.21
CA LEU A 81 -12.41 -9.40 -11.25
C LEU A 81 -13.06 -8.18 -10.57
N GLY A 82 -12.66 -6.95 -10.91
CA GLY A 82 -13.17 -5.72 -10.31
C GLY A 82 -12.62 -5.43 -8.91
N VAL A 83 -11.50 -6.05 -8.53
CA VAL A 83 -10.83 -5.80 -7.25
C VAL A 83 -9.91 -4.59 -7.40
N ASN A 84 -9.94 -3.66 -6.44
CA ASN A 84 -8.99 -2.54 -6.42
C ASN A 84 -7.60 -3.06 -6.05
N VAL A 85 -6.62 -2.73 -6.89
CA VAL A 85 -5.22 -3.12 -6.68
C VAL A 85 -4.31 -1.90 -6.89
N ALA A 86 -3.24 -1.80 -6.10
CA ALA A 86 -2.19 -0.81 -6.27
C ALA A 86 -0.80 -1.45 -6.17
N VAL A 87 0.20 -0.75 -6.72
CA VAL A 87 1.61 -1.08 -6.52
C VAL A 87 2.25 0.07 -5.74
N CYS A 88 2.81 -0.24 -4.57
CA CYS A 88 3.43 0.73 -3.69
C CYS A 88 4.95 0.66 -3.82
N TYR A 89 5.54 1.69 -4.42
CA TYR A 89 6.99 1.81 -4.53
C TYR A 89 7.55 2.56 -3.33
N VAL A 90 8.45 1.92 -2.58
CA VAL A 90 9.10 2.49 -1.40
C VAL A 90 10.40 3.16 -1.82
N ASN A 91 10.52 4.45 -1.51
CA ASN A 91 11.74 5.21 -1.75
C ASN A 91 12.75 4.97 -0.61
N PRO A 92 14.06 4.95 -0.89
CA PRO A 92 15.07 4.92 0.16
C PRO A 92 14.99 6.19 1.01
N PRO A 93 15.39 6.14 2.30
CA PRO A 93 15.47 7.34 3.11
C PRO A 93 16.44 8.32 2.45
N THR A 94 16.00 9.56 2.26
CA THR A 94 16.87 10.63 1.78
C THR A 94 17.99 10.81 2.80
N SER A 95 19.24 10.59 2.42
CA SER A 95 20.38 10.90 3.28
C SER A 95 20.27 12.35 3.77
N THR A 96 20.26 12.52 5.08
CA THR A 96 20.18 13.79 5.82
C THR A 96 21.13 14.83 5.21
N PRO A 97 20.75 16.13 5.14
CA PRO A 97 21.68 17.16 4.69
C PRO A 97 22.90 17.18 5.61
N GLU A 98 24.04 17.30 4.96
CA GLU A 98 25.38 17.21 5.51
C GLU A 98 25.55 18.26 6.62
N ASN A 99 25.71 17.83 7.86
CA ASN A 99 26.15 18.72 8.92
C ASN A 99 27.54 19.26 8.54
N GLY A 100 27.59 20.56 8.28
CA GLY A 100 28.81 21.31 7.99
C GLY A 100 29.82 21.17 9.12
N LEU A 101 30.79 20.27 8.91
CA LEU A 101 32.12 20.36 9.49
C LEU A 101 33.10 20.36 8.32
N GLU A 102 33.22 21.53 7.69
CA GLU A 102 34.37 21.90 6.87
C GLU A 102 35.64 21.59 7.65
N ARG A 103 36.34 20.52 7.27
CA ARG A 103 37.74 20.35 7.64
C ARG A 103 38.51 21.41 6.88
N GLN A 104 38.90 22.47 7.57
CA GLN A 104 39.99 23.36 7.12
C GLN A 104 41.21 22.49 6.81
N GLN A 105 41.49 22.24 5.53
CA GLN A 105 42.84 21.89 5.10
C GLN A 105 43.64 23.19 5.05
N GLY A 106 44.20 23.55 6.21
CA GLY A 106 45.31 24.48 6.31
C GLY A 106 46.51 23.94 5.51
N GLY A 107 47.09 24.82 4.71
CA GLY A 107 48.03 24.45 3.66
C GLY A 107 49.48 24.20 4.09
N GLY A 108 50.31 24.05 3.06
CA GLY A 108 51.75 24.24 3.16
C GLY A 108 52.58 23.15 2.46
N GLY A 109 53.15 23.47 1.30
CA GLY A 109 54.33 22.77 0.81
C GLY A 109 54.41 22.58 -0.70
N LYS A 110 54.84 23.62 -1.42
CA LYS A 110 55.45 23.46 -2.75
C LYS A 110 56.83 22.80 -2.59
N ALA A 111 57.15 21.81 -3.43
CA ALA A 111 58.50 21.63 -3.96
C ALA A 111 58.47 20.77 -5.22
N ALA A 112 58.87 21.39 -6.33
CA ALA A 112 59.16 20.74 -7.60
C ALA A 112 60.48 19.96 -7.53
N ARG A 113 60.62 18.89 -8.34
CA ARG A 113 61.58 18.80 -9.47
C ARG A 113 61.96 17.35 -9.84
N ARG A 114 62.07 17.18 -11.17
CA ARG A 114 62.77 16.17 -11.99
C ARG A 114 62.09 14.83 -12.19
#